data_AF-A0AAV5GGR8-F1
#
_entry.id   AF-A0AAV5GGR8-F1
#
_cell.length_a   1.000
_cell.length_b   1.000
_cell.length_c   1.000
_cell.angle_alpha   90.00
_cell.angle_beta   90.00
_cell.angle_gamma   90.00
#
_symmetry.space_group_name_H-M   'P 1'
#
loop_
_entity.id
_entity.type
_entity.pdbx_description
1 polymer ?
#
loop_
_entity_poly.entity_id
_entity_poly.type
_entity_poly.pdbx_seq_one_letter_code
_entity_poly.pdbx_strand_id
1 'polypeptide(L)'
;MPFNAPTPNQEQRASLFPPLHQLDGIRLEYLELDAELAKSGATLQFQLAALRGLGHEASLLTDDPFVDPTSSRSFIRCKLPSPPLPPPTHVLDIHFTDGSERYRVAVHGLLWALQCPPLSHLSQRPEVPASVPECENSLLLAVERLDIPCRPSWPLLHRYIYDGSPAALLEGLLKAPTASPLTSAKQTALDSLSMRLARVREVWIDAASLEMSDPSLWKTLERAWAVLIADLQEEVAREPSSREGHEPV
;
A
#
# COMPACT_ATOMS: atom_id res chain seq x y z
N MET A 1 49.40 24.46 -12.93
CA MET A 1 48.85 23.32 -12.18
C MET A 1 47.36 23.24 -12.51
N PRO A 2 46.89 22.23 -13.27
CA PRO A 2 45.48 22.11 -13.57
C PRO A 2 44.73 21.62 -12.31
N PHE A 3 43.62 22.29 -11.99
CA PHE A 3 42.67 21.86 -10.96
C PHE A 3 41.90 20.66 -11.51
N ASN A 4 42.21 19.45 -11.04
CA ASN A 4 41.32 18.31 -11.20
C ASN A 4 40.13 18.52 -10.27
N ALA A 5 38.96 18.84 -10.84
CA ALA A 5 37.71 18.78 -10.09
C ALA A 5 37.39 17.31 -9.76
N PRO A 6 37.03 16.98 -8.52
CA PRO A 6 36.61 15.63 -8.16
C PRO A 6 35.31 15.29 -8.89
N THR A 7 35.29 14.18 -9.61
CA THR A 7 34.06 13.57 -10.13
C THR A 7 33.11 13.26 -8.97
N PRO A 8 31.83 13.69 -9.01
CA PRO A 8 30.90 13.40 -7.92
C PRO A 8 30.71 11.88 -7.79
N ASN A 9 30.86 11.39 -6.56
CA ASN A 9 30.63 9.99 -6.21
C ASN A 9 29.22 9.56 -6.65
N GLN A 10 29.12 8.39 -7.27
CA GLN A 10 27.86 7.75 -7.67
C GLN A 10 26.88 7.58 -6.49
N GLU A 11 27.40 7.57 -5.25
CA GLU A 11 26.64 7.53 -4.00
C GLU A 11 25.91 8.85 -3.67
N GLN A 12 26.38 10.02 -4.12
CA GLN A 12 25.70 11.29 -3.85
C GLN A 12 24.47 11.50 -4.75
N ARG A 13 24.44 10.89 -5.94
CA ARG A 13 23.27 10.89 -6.83
C ARG A 13 22.10 10.05 -6.29
N ALA A 14 22.34 9.20 -5.30
CA ALA A 14 21.31 8.37 -4.68
C ALA A 14 20.45 9.13 -3.64
N SER A 15 20.81 10.37 -3.27
CA SER A 15 20.16 11.11 -2.16
C SER A 15 18.90 11.90 -2.54
N LEU A 16 18.24 11.58 -3.66
CA LEU A 16 16.92 12.15 -3.98
C LEU A 16 15.76 11.38 -3.32
N PHE A 17 16.06 10.27 -2.67
CA PHE A 17 15.07 9.47 -1.98
C PHE A 17 15.01 9.88 -0.49
N PRO A 18 13.80 9.98 0.10
CA PRO A 18 13.68 10.23 1.53
C PRO A 18 14.47 9.17 2.30
N PRO A 19 15.18 9.53 3.39
CA PRO A 19 15.93 8.56 4.17
C PRO A 19 15.00 7.46 4.68
N LEU A 20 15.39 6.21 4.47
CA LEU A 20 14.70 5.06 5.08
C LEU A 20 14.85 5.15 6.60
N HIS A 21 13.75 5.29 7.30
CA HIS A 21 13.72 4.91 8.70
C HIS A 21 13.82 3.39 8.74
N GLN A 22 14.94 2.86 9.25
CA GLN A 22 15.02 1.44 9.60
C GLN A 22 14.05 1.21 10.76
N LEU A 23 12.81 0.89 10.43
CA LEU A 23 11.83 0.43 11.38
C LEU A 23 12.16 -1.02 11.70
N ASP A 24 12.30 -1.34 12.98
CA ASP A 24 12.49 -2.71 13.41
C ASP A 24 11.27 -3.52 12.95
N GLY A 25 11.54 -4.59 12.21
CA GLY A 25 10.50 -5.51 11.79
C GLY A 25 9.77 -6.09 12.99
N ILE A 26 8.45 -6.21 12.88
CA ILE A 26 7.63 -6.84 13.92
C ILE A 26 8.08 -8.29 14.07
N ARG A 27 8.60 -8.64 15.25
CA ARG A 27 8.92 -10.03 15.53
C ARG A 27 7.64 -10.78 15.80
N LEU A 28 7.52 -11.93 15.13
CA LEU A 28 6.36 -12.82 15.22
C LEU A 28 6.07 -13.25 16.66
N GLU A 29 7.11 -13.37 17.49
CA GLU A 29 7.02 -13.74 18.90
C GLU A 29 6.30 -12.71 19.78
N TYR A 30 6.13 -11.47 19.30
CA TYR A 30 5.41 -10.41 20.02
C TYR A 30 3.96 -10.23 19.55
N LEU A 31 3.54 -10.95 18.50
CA LEU A 31 2.15 -10.91 18.06
C LEU A 31 1.32 -11.88 18.87
N GLU A 32 0.37 -11.34 19.61
CA GLU A 32 -0.68 -12.11 20.27
C GLU A 32 -1.66 -12.58 19.19
N LEU A 33 -1.61 -13.88 18.87
CA LEU A 33 -2.48 -14.51 17.89
C LEU A 33 -3.86 -14.81 18.50
N ASP A 34 -4.91 -14.73 17.67
CA ASP A 34 -6.26 -15.20 18.04
C ASP A 34 -6.22 -16.66 18.55
N ALA A 35 -7.03 -16.96 19.56
CA ALA A 35 -7.22 -18.30 20.10
C ALA A 35 -7.62 -19.32 19.03
N GLU A 36 -8.39 -18.93 18.01
CA GLU A 36 -8.73 -19.81 16.88
C GLU A 36 -7.48 -20.20 16.07
N LEU A 37 -6.63 -19.22 15.77
CA LEU A 37 -5.37 -19.44 15.04
C LEU A 37 -4.41 -20.29 15.88
N ALA A 38 -4.30 -20.02 17.18
CA ALA A 38 -3.48 -20.79 18.11
C ALA A 38 -3.93 -22.27 18.19
N LYS A 39 -5.25 -22.53 18.13
CA LYS A 39 -5.82 -23.89 18.16
C LYS A 39 -5.64 -24.65 16.85
N SER A 40 -5.52 -23.95 15.72
CA SER A 40 -5.42 -24.59 14.39
C SER A 40 -4.17 -25.46 14.20
N GLY A 41 -3.10 -25.21 14.97
CA GLY A 41 -1.80 -25.86 14.80
C GLY A 41 -1.08 -25.52 13.49
N ALA A 42 -1.69 -24.70 12.62
CA ALA A 42 -1.07 -24.24 11.39
C ALA A 42 0.02 -23.22 11.69
N THR A 43 1.14 -23.30 10.95
CA THR A 43 2.20 -22.31 11.09
C THR A 43 1.71 -20.96 10.60
N LEU A 44 2.18 -19.87 11.21
CA LEU A 44 1.86 -18.52 10.77
C LEU A 44 2.22 -18.29 9.29
N GLN A 45 3.35 -18.87 8.84
CA GLN A 45 3.74 -18.81 7.43
C GLN A 45 2.71 -19.47 6.50
N PHE A 46 2.15 -20.61 6.91
CA PHE A 46 1.10 -21.27 6.13
C PHE A 46 -0.17 -20.41 6.07
N GLN A 47 -0.58 -19.81 7.19
CA GLN A 47 -1.74 -18.91 7.23
C GLN A 47 -1.51 -17.67 6.35
N LEU A 48 -0.33 -17.07 6.38
CA LEU A 48 0.01 -15.95 5.52
C LEU A 48 0.04 -16.34 4.05
N ALA A 49 0.61 -17.50 3.71
CA ALA A 49 0.59 -17.99 2.34
C ALA A 49 -0.85 -18.22 1.85
N ALA A 50 -1.71 -18.77 2.71
CA ALA A 50 -3.13 -18.93 2.42
C ALA A 50 -3.80 -17.57 2.21
N LEU A 51 -3.60 -16.59 3.11
CA LEU A 51 -4.17 -15.24 3.00
C LEU A 51 -3.71 -14.51 1.73
N ARG A 52 -2.43 -14.63 1.38
CA ARG A 52 -1.87 -13.96 0.20
C ARG A 52 -2.37 -14.54 -1.12
N GLY A 53 -2.82 -15.79 -1.11
CA GLY A 53 -3.39 -16.47 -2.29
C GLY A 53 -4.84 -16.11 -2.61
N LEU A 54 -5.57 -15.43 -1.72
CA LEU A 54 -7.01 -15.18 -1.87
C LEU A 54 -7.33 -13.96 -2.73
N GLY A 55 -6.34 -13.10 -2.98
CA GLY A 55 -6.57 -11.83 -3.66
C GLY A 55 -7.51 -10.87 -2.90
N HIS A 56 -7.83 -9.75 -3.54
CA HIS A 56 -8.72 -8.71 -3.01
C HIS A 56 -10.19 -9.06 -3.24
N GLU A 57 -10.68 -10.17 -2.71
CA GLU A 57 -12.12 -10.37 -2.66
C GLU A 57 -12.69 -9.53 -1.52
N ALA A 58 -13.14 -8.32 -1.86
CA ALA A 58 -13.81 -7.42 -0.94
C ALA A 58 -15.12 -8.07 -0.46
N SER A 59 -15.18 -8.43 0.82
CA SER A 59 -16.48 -8.73 1.44
C SER A 59 -17.38 -7.50 1.32
N LEU A 60 -18.56 -7.69 0.73
CA LEU A 60 -19.55 -6.62 0.59
C LEU A 60 -20.00 -6.17 1.98
N LEU A 61 -19.67 -4.93 2.31
CA LEU A 61 -20.17 -4.24 3.49
C LEU A 61 -21.66 -3.99 3.29
N THR A 62 -22.49 -4.43 4.23
CA THR A 62 -23.96 -4.36 4.07
C THR A 62 -24.59 -3.20 4.83
N ASP A 63 -23.98 -2.79 5.94
CA ASP A 63 -24.60 -1.86 6.89
C ASP A 63 -23.69 -0.68 7.24
N ASP A 64 -24.28 0.38 7.80
CA ASP A 64 -23.53 1.47 8.42
C ASP A 64 -22.89 1.01 9.75
N PRO A 65 -21.74 1.59 10.14
CA PRO A 65 -21.11 1.24 11.40
C PRO A 65 -21.99 1.69 12.57
N PHE A 66 -22.15 0.83 13.56
CA PHE A 66 -22.73 1.20 14.86
C PHE A 66 -21.64 1.22 15.93
N VAL A 67 -21.87 2.01 16.99
CA VAL A 67 -20.95 2.14 18.11
C VAL A 67 -21.48 1.30 19.27
N ASP A 68 -20.66 0.41 19.80
CA ASP A 68 -20.95 -0.28 21.04
C ASP A 68 -20.86 0.72 22.21
N PRO A 69 -21.95 0.94 22.97
CA PRO A 69 -21.96 1.91 24.06
C PRO A 69 -21.02 1.53 25.22
N THR A 70 -20.64 0.26 25.34
CA THR A 70 -19.80 -0.22 26.45
C THR A 70 -18.31 -0.06 26.18
N SER A 71 -17.86 -0.35 24.96
CA SER A 71 -16.45 -0.28 24.57
C SER A 71 -16.07 0.96 23.78
N SER A 72 -17.05 1.78 23.34
CA SER A 72 -16.88 2.85 22.36
C SER A 72 -16.26 2.40 21.02
N ARG A 73 -16.16 1.08 20.79
CA ARG A 73 -15.69 0.53 19.51
C ARG A 73 -16.81 0.56 18.50
N SER A 74 -16.42 0.83 17.25
CA SER A 74 -17.35 0.77 16.12
C SER A 74 -17.31 -0.62 15.50
N PHE A 75 -18.48 -1.14 15.14
CA PHE A 75 -18.62 -2.41 14.47
C PHE A 75 -19.48 -2.27 13.22
N ILE A 76 -19.22 -3.12 12.23
CA ILE A 76 -19.96 -3.17 10.99
C ILE A 76 -20.28 -4.61 10.64
N ARG A 77 -21.46 -4.82 10.07
CA ARG A 77 -21.89 -6.13 9.62
C ARG A 77 -21.46 -6.35 8.17
N CYS A 78 -20.90 -7.53 7.93
CA CYS A 78 -20.39 -7.95 6.64
C CYS A 78 -21.02 -9.30 6.27
N LYS A 79 -21.15 -9.58 4.97
CA LYS A 79 -21.47 -10.94 4.54
C LYS A 79 -20.29 -11.86 4.82
N LEU A 80 -20.59 -13.05 5.34
CA LEU A 80 -19.59 -14.11 5.47
C LEU A 80 -19.10 -14.49 4.06
N PRO A 81 -17.78 -14.50 3.78
CA PRO A 81 -17.29 -14.96 2.49
C PRO A 81 -17.60 -16.45 2.30
N SER A 82 -17.83 -16.85 1.06
CA SER A 82 -18.05 -18.25 0.73
C SER A 82 -16.79 -19.08 1.07
N PRO A 83 -16.93 -20.25 1.73
CA PRO A 83 -15.79 -21.14 1.93
C PRO A 83 -15.16 -21.53 0.58
N PRO A 84 -13.83 -21.74 0.52
CA PRO A 84 -12.90 -21.97 1.64
C PRO A 84 -12.17 -20.70 2.13
N LEU A 85 -12.61 -19.50 1.77
CA LEU A 85 -11.89 -18.27 2.10
C LEU A 85 -11.92 -18.01 3.63
N PRO A 86 -10.78 -17.77 4.30
CA PRO A 86 -10.77 -17.34 5.68
C PRO A 86 -11.49 -15.99 5.84
N PRO A 87 -12.33 -15.86 6.88
CA PRO A 87 -13.11 -14.65 7.08
C PRO A 87 -12.20 -13.46 7.42
N PRO A 88 -12.53 -12.25 6.93
CA PRO A 88 -11.90 -11.03 7.43
C PRO A 88 -12.17 -10.88 8.94
N THR A 89 -11.30 -10.15 9.63
CA THR A 89 -11.41 -9.93 11.08
C THR A 89 -11.75 -8.48 11.43
N HIS A 90 -11.44 -7.54 10.54
CA HIS A 90 -11.64 -6.11 10.76
C HIS A 90 -12.18 -5.43 9.50
N VAL A 91 -12.63 -4.20 9.65
CA VAL A 91 -12.82 -3.25 8.56
C VAL A 91 -11.91 -2.07 8.78
N LEU A 92 -11.15 -1.68 7.77
CA LEU A 92 -10.42 -0.42 7.77
C LEU A 92 -11.35 0.65 7.20
N ASP A 93 -11.59 1.71 7.97
CA ASP A 93 -12.25 2.93 7.53
C ASP A 93 -11.19 3.99 7.27
N ILE A 94 -10.82 4.08 5.99
CA ILE A 94 -9.69 4.83 5.50
C ILE A 94 -10.15 6.21 5.07
N HIS A 95 -9.50 7.23 5.61
CA HIS A 95 -9.68 8.61 5.23
C HIS A 95 -8.44 9.08 4.46
N PHE A 96 -8.65 9.59 3.25
CA PHE A 96 -7.56 10.10 2.43
C PHE A 96 -7.38 11.61 2.62
N THR A 97 -6.19 12.05 3.01
CA THR A 97 -5.97 13.48 3.33
C THR A 97 -5.83 14.37 2.09
N ASP A 98 -5.57 13.79 0.93
CA ASP A 98 -5.59 14.49 -0.37
C ASP A 98 -7.01 14.71 -0.92
N GLY A 99 -8.04 14.25 -0.21
CA GLY A 99 -9.45 14.41 -0.58
C GLY A 99 -10.38 14.41 0.63
N SER A 100 -11.68 14.26 0.35
CA SER A 100 -12.71 14.10 1.39
C SER A 100 -13.37 12.72 1.35
N GLU A 101 -12.84 11.82 0.52
CA GLU A 101 -13.42 10.50 0.31
C GLU A 101 -13.00 9.53 1.42
N ARG A 102 -13.96 8.69 1.83
CA ARG A 102 -13.71 7.58 2.73
C ARG A 102 -13.77 6.27 1.95
N TYR A 103 -12.89 5.36 2.29
CA TYR A 103 -12.84 4.03 1.71
C TYR A 103 -12.90 2.99 2.82
N ARG A 104 -13.89 2.09 2.76
CA ARG A 104 -14.04 1.02 3.73
C ARG A 104 -13.73 -0.31 3.06
N VAL A 105 -12.90 -1.11 3.72
CA VAL A 105 -12.51 -2.43 3.22
C VAL A 105 -12.40 -3.43 4.36
N ALA A 106 -12.99 -4.61 4.16
CA ALA A 106 -12.82 -5.72 5.09
C ALA A 106 -11.43 -6.33 4.93
N VAL A 107 -10.73 -6.56 6.04
CA VAL A 107 -9.35 -7.01 6.04
C VAL A 107 -9.05 -8.16 6.98
N HIS A 108 -7.95 -8.85 6.71
CA HIS A 108 -7.37 -9.84 7.60
C HIS A 108 -6.36 -9.15 8.52
N GLY A 109 -6.80 -8.79 9.73
CA GLY A 109 -6.04 -7.97 10.66
C GLY A 109 -4.62 -8.50 10.95
N LEU A 110 -4.44 -9.82 11.00
CA LEU A 110 -3.12 -10.45 11.14
C LEU A 110 -2.13 -10.03 10.04
N LEU A 111 -2.59 -9.92 8.79
CA LEU A 111 -1.74 -9.51 7.68
C LEU A 111 -1.29 -8.06 7.85
N TRP A 112 -2.20 -7.18 8.28
CA TRP A 112 -1.91 -5.77 8.56
C TRP A 112 -0.99 -5.61 9.76
N ALA A 113 -1.27 -6.32 10.84
CA ALA A 113 -0.48 -6.35 12.06
C ALA A 113 0.96 -6.83 11.85
N LEU A 114 1.26 -7.54 10.75
CA LEU A 114 2.61 -7.96 10.40
C LEU A 114 3.37 -6.96 9.54
N GLN A 115 2.64 -6.16 8.76
CA GLN A 115 3.20 -5.23 7.80
C GLN A 115 3.31 -3.81 8.39
N CYS A 116 2.45 -3.47 9.35
CA CYS A 116 2.29 -2.15 9.93
C CYS A 116 2.38 -2.24 11.47
N PRO A 117 3.54 -1.95 12.09
CA PRO A 117 3.75 -2.04 13.54
C PRO A 117 2.73 -1.29 14.41
N PRO A 118 2.29 -0.07 14.03
CA PRO A 118 1.23 0.64 14.76
C PRO A 118 -0.11 -0.10 14.80
N LEU A 119 -0.31 -1.08 13.91
CA LEU A 119 -1.53 -1.87 13.78
C LEU A 119 -1.37 -3.30 14.30
N SER A 120 -0.33 -3.56 15.11
CA SER A 120 -0.06 -4.88 15.68
C SER A 120 -1.25 -5.43 16.49
N HIS A 121 -2.08 -4.59 17.09
CA HIS A 121 -3.29 -4.99 17.82
C HIS A 121 -4.34 -5.67 16.94
N LEU A 122 -4.29 -5.47 15.61
CA LEU A 122 -5.21 -6.11 14.67
C LEU A 122 -4.96 -7.62 14.52
N SER A 123 -3.89 -8.16 15.11
CA SER A 123 -3.65 -9.62 15.15
C SER A 123 -4.72 -10.35 15.97
N GLN A 124 -5.41 -9.65 16.87
CA GLN A 124 -6.47 -10.18 17.70
C GLN A 124 -7.83 -9.81 17.15
N ARG A 125 -8.77 -10.77 17.13
CA ARG A 125 -10.17 -10.47 16.84
C ARG A 125 -10.81 -9.83 18.09
N PRO A 126 -11.43 -8.65 17.97
CA PRO A 126 -12.16 -8.04 19.07
C PRO A 126 -13.35 -8.91 19.48
N GLU A 127 -13.61 -8.97 20.79
CA GLU A 127 -14.82 -9.62 21.30
C GLU A 127 -16.07 -8.90 20.78
N VAL A 128 -17.03 -9.68 20.30
CA VAL A 128 -18.31 -9.18 19.80
C VAL A 128 -19.19 -8.80 20.99
N PRO A 129 -19.83 -7.61 20.99
CA PRO A 129 -20.72 -7.22 22.07
C PRO A 129 -21.91 -8.19 22.20
N ALA A 130 -22.17 -8.68 23.42
CA ALA A 130 -23.26 -9.62 23.69
C ALA A 130 -24.66 -9.07 23.36
N SER A 131 -24.80 -7.76 23.22
CA SER A 131 -26.05 -7.09 22.86
C SER A 131 -26.44 -7.24 21.39
N VAL A 132 -25.53 -7.71 20.53
CA VAL A 132 -25.77 -7.81 19.08
C VAL A 132 -26.28 -9.21 18.75
N PRO A 133 -27.49 -9.34 18.16
CA PRO A 133 -27.99 -10.65 17.79
C PRO A 133 -27.11 -11.26 16.70
N GLU A 134 -26.70 -12.50 16.94
CA GLU A 134 -26.09 -13.36 15.94
C GLU A 134 -27.03 -13.49 14.74
N CYS A 135 -26.47 -13.40 13.54
CA CYS A 135 -27.24 -13.50 12.31
C CYS A 135 -26.53 -14.42 11.35
N GLU A 136 -27.26 -15.45 10.93
CA GLU A 136 -26.76 -16.48 10.02
C GLU A 136 -26.16 -15.83 8.75
N ASN A 137 -24.97 -16.29 8.35
CA ASN A 137 -24.22 -15.80 7.19
C ASN A 137 -23.73 -14.35 7.26
N SER A 138 -23.66 -13.76 8.44
CA SER A 138 -23.05 -12.45 8.65
C SER A 138 -21.90 -12.51 9.65
N LEU A 139 -20.91 -11.65 9.43
CA LEU A 139 -19.81 -11.38 10.34
C LEU A 139 -20.01 -10.00 10.95
N LEU A 140 -19.71 -9.87 12.24
CA LEU A 140 -19.55 -8.57 12.86
C LEU A 140 -18.06 -8.26 13.00
N LEU A 141 -17.60 -7.22 12.31
CA LEU A 141 -16.20 -6.84 12.26
C LEU A 141 -15.99 -5.50 12.97
N ALA A 142 -14.93 -5.39 13.75
CA ALA A 142 -14.54 -4.12 14.34
C ALA A 142 -13.98 -3.18 13.27
N VAL A 143 -14.29 -1.88 13.41
CA VAL A 143 -13.84 -0.84 12.50
C VAL A 143 -12.61 -0.15 13.08
N GLU A 144 -11.51 -0.21 12.35
CA GLU A 144 -10.26 0.51 12.64
C GLU A 144 -10.15 1.72 11.71
N ARG A 145 -9.71 2.87 12.23
CA ARG A 145 -9.61 4.10 11.43
C ARG A 145 -8.17 4.36 11.03
N LEU A 146 -7.97 4.70 9.76
CA LEU A 146 -6.64 5.03 9.22
C LEU A 146 -6.70 6.31 8.40
N ASP A 147 -5.71 7.16 8.56
CA ASP A 147 -5.47 8.30 7.70
C ASP A 147 -4.36 7.96 6.71
N ILE A 148 -4.65 8.04 5.41
CA ILE A 148 -3.69 7.75 4.35
C ILE A 148 -3.46 9.03 3.53
N PRO A 149 -2.19 9.41 3.26
CA PRO A 149 -1.92 10.64 2.55
C PRO A 149 -2.44 10.69 1.12
N CYS A 150 -2.20 9.63 0.33
CA CYS A 150 -2.37 9.63 -1.11
C CYS A 150 -3.38 8.56 -1.55
N ARG A 151 -4.52 8.97 -2.08
CA ARG A 151 -5.54 8.05 -2.61
C ARG A 151 -5.11 7.31 -3.89
N PRO A 152 -4.50 7.95 -4.91
CA PRO A 152 -4.22 7.30 -6.20
C PRO A 152 -3.26 6.10 -6.11
N SER A 153 -2.35 6.12 -5.14
CA SER A 153 -1.37 5.08 -4.84
C SER A 153 -1.95 3.91 -4.04
N TRP A 154 -3.02 4.15 -3.28
CA TRP A 154 -3.60 3.19 -2.36
C TRP A 154 -3.83 1.79 -2.97
N PRO A 155 -4.42 1.64 -4.18
CA PRO A 155 -4.66 0.31 -4.74
C PRO A 155 -3.40 -0.51 -4.95
N LEU A 156 -2.25 0.12 -5.23
CA LEU A 156 -0.97 -0.58 -5.41
C LEU A 156 -0.41 -1.03 -4.07
N LEU A 157 -0.46 -0.17 -3.05
CA LEU A 157 0.04 -0.51 -1.72
C LEU A 157 -0.84 -1.58 -1.06
N HIS A 158 -2.16 -1.39 -1.11
CA HIS A 158 -3.15 -2.36 -0.64
C HIS A 158 -2.95 -3.71 -1.35
N ARG A 159 -2.68 -3.68 -2.67
CA ARG A 159 -2.33 -4.88 -3.44
C ARG A 159 -1.09 -5.57 -2.92
N TYR A 160 -0.01 -4.83 -2.74
CA TYR A 160 1.24 -5.35 -2.23
C TYR A 160 1.10 -6.00 -0.84
N ILE A 161 0.34 -5.39 0.08
CA ILE A 161 0.11 -5.95 1.42
C ILE A 161 -0.48 -7.37 1.32
N TYR A 162 -1.40 -7.57 0.37
CA TYR A 162 -2.09 -8.84 0.17
C TYR A 162 -1.35 -9.84 -0.70
N ASP A 163 -0.75 -9.45 -1.81
CA ASP A 163 -0.04 -10.43 -2.65
C ASP A 163 1.39 -10.69 -2.14
N GLY A 164 1.95 -9.75 -1.36
CA GLY A 164 3.34 -9.78 -0.92
C GLY A 164 4.33 -9.87 -2.08
N SER A 165 3.98 -9.34 -3.26
CA SER A 165 4.71 -9.54 -4.51
C SER A 165 5.46 -8.28 -4.94
N PRO A 166 6.79 -8.20 -4.68
CA PRO A 166 7.67 -7.17 -5.22
C PRO A 166 7.57 -7.03 -6.75
N ALA A 167 7.40 -8.15 -7.45
CA ALA A 167 7.31 -8.16 -8.91
C ALA A 167 6.04 -7.47 -9.40
N ALA A 168 4.88 -7.80 -8.79
CA ALA A 168 3.60 -7.19 -9.17
C ALA A 168 3.56 -5.69 -8.81
N LEU A 169 4.14 -5.32 -7.66
CA LEU A 169 4.30 -3.92 -7.29
C LEU A 169 5.18 -3.16 -8.29
N LEU A 170 6.36 -3.69 -8.62
CA LEU A 170 7.27 -3.08 -9.58
C LEU A 170 6.59 -2.89 -10.95
N GLU A 171 5.90 -3.90 -11.44
CA GLU A 171 5.13 -3.82 -12.69
C GLU A 171 4.07 -2.71 -12.61
N GLY A 172 3.30 -2.65 -11.53
CA GLY A 172 2.27 -1.62 -11.31
C GLY A 172 2.84 -0.19 -11.23
N LEU A 173 4.02 -0.02 -10.63
CA LEU A 173 4.71 1.27 -10.55
C LEU A 173 5.23 1.74 -11.90
N LEU A 174 5.81 0.82 -12.68
CA LEU A 174 6.42 1.13 -13.99
C LEU A 174 5.39 1.24 -15.13
N LYS A 175 4.18 0.69 -14.94
CA LYS A 175 3.10 0.71 -15.93
C LYS A 175 2.75 2.14 -16.35
N ALA A 176 2.73 2.38 -17.66
CA ALA A 176 2.33 3.67 -18.22
C ALA A 176 0.90 4.04 -17.76
N PRO A 177 0.63 5.32 -17.45
CA PRO A 177 -0.72 5.79 -17.16
C PRO A 177 -1.65 5.47 -18.32
N THR A 178 -2.82 4.90 -18.01
CA THR A 178 -3.86 4.68 -19.02
C THR A 178 -4.35 6.04 -19.50
N ALA A 179 -4.20 6.33 -20.79
CA ALA A 179 -4.66 7.59 -21.37
C ALA A 179 -6.16 7.75 -21.10
N SER A 180 -6.55 8.80 -20.39
CA SER A 180 -7.96 9.10 -20.18
C SER A 180 -8.57 9.53 -21.51
N PRO A 181 -9.73 8.98 -21.93
CA PRO A 181 -10.34 9.28 -23.23
C PRO A 181 -10.74 10.76 -23.39
N LEU A 182 -10.74 11.54 -22.30
CA LEU A 182 -11.08 12.96 -22.28
C LEU A 182 -9.89 13.89 -22.56
N THR A 183 -8.65 13.40 -22.45
CA THR A 183 -7.43 14.18 -22.72
C THR A 183 -6.76 13.64 -23.97
N SER A 184 -7.26 14.02 -25.15
CA SER A 184 -6.69 13.63 -26.47
C SER A 184 -5.42 14.41 -26.83
N ALA A 185 -4.73 15.00 -25.85
CA ALA A 185 -3.43 15.63 -26.07
C ALA A 185 -2.36 14.53 -26.05
N LYS A 186 -1.41 14.61 -26.98
CA LYS A 186 -0.22 13.75 -27.00
C LYS A 186 0.49 13.89 -25.66
N GLN A 187 0.32 12.92 -24.77
CA GLN A 187 1.12 12.84 -23.55
C GLN A 187 2.58 12.71 -23.97
N THR A 188 3.42 13.64 -23.55
CA THR A 188 4.85 13.55 -23.86
C THR A 188 5.47 12.39 -23.07
N ALA A 189 6.60 11.86 -23.55
CA ALA A 189 7.34 10.83 -22.82
C ALA A 189 7.75 11.33 -21.42
N LEU A 190 8.14 12.61 -21.33
CA LEU A 190 8.49 13.27 -20.07
C LEU A 190 7.32 13.30 -19.09
N ASP A 191 6.11 13.70 -19.52
CA ASP A 191 4.96 13.73 -18.61
C ASP A 191 4.60 12.32 -18.10
N SER A 192 4.71 11.31 -18.97
CA SER A 192 4.48 9.90 -18.61
C SER A 192 5.48 9.42 -17.55
N LEU A 193 6.74 9.83 -17.66
CA LEU A 193 7.78 9.57 -16.66
C LEU A 193 7.50 10.31 -15.36
N SER A 194 7.12 11.60 -15.42
CA SER A 194 6.77 12.40 -14.24
C SER A 194 5.59 11.79 -13.48
N MET A 195 4.54 11.34 -14.16
CA MET A 195 3.39 10.66 -13.53
C MET A 195 3.79 9.35 -12.84
N ARG A 196 4.69 8.56 -13.45
CA ARG A 196 5.18 7.33 -12.83
C ARG A 196 6.07 7.60 -11.61
N LEU A 197 6.92 8.63 -11.67
CA LEU A 197 7.71 9.07 -10.51
C LEU A 197 6.82 9.57 -9.37
N ALA A 198 5.78 10.36 -9.69
CA ALA A 198 4.79 10.82 -8.71
C ALA A 198 4.12 9.63 -8.01
N ARG A 199 3.69 8.62 -8.78
CA ARG A 199 3.11 7.39 -8.23
C ARG A 199 4.05 6.66 -7.27
N VAL A 200 5.34 6.51 -7.60
CA VAL A 200 6.32 5.88 -6.69
C VAL A 200 6.43 6.67 -5.39
N ARG A 201 6.49 8.01 -5.49
CA ARG A 201 6.55 8.91 -4.34
C ARG A 201 5.28 8.82 -3.47
N GLU A 202 4.11 8.74 -4.08
CA GLU A 202 2.83 8.61 -3.37
C GLU A 202 2.75 7.28 -2.60
N VAL A 203 3.10 6.15 -3.24
CA VAL A 203 3.17 4.84 -2.56
C VAL A 203 4.18 4.86 -1.41
N TRP A 204 5.31 5.54 -1.59
CA TRP A 204 6.30 5.73 -0.53
C TRP A 204 5.72 6.48 0.67
N ILE A 205 5.02 7.59 0.43
CA ILE A 205 4.43 8.41 1.48
C ILE A 205 3.38 7.62 2.25
N ASP A 206 2.51 6.87 1.55
CA ASP A 206 1.51 6.02 2.20
C ASP A 206 2.15 4.92 3.04
N ALA A 207 3.14 4.21 2.48
CA ALA A 207 3.86 3.16 3.20
C ALA A 207 4.58 3.72 4.45
N ALA A 208 5.13 4.93 4.35
CA ALA A 208 5.77 5.60 5.47
C ALA A 208 4.76 6.04 6.54
N SER A 209 3.57 6.51 6.13
CA SER A 209 2.50 6.89 7.05
C SER A 209 1.93 5.70 7.83
N LEU A 210 2.00 4.50 7.24
CA LEU A 210 1.64 3.24 7.88
C LEU A 210 2.81 2.63 8.68
N GLU A 211 3.97 3.28 8.68
CA GLU A 211 5.20 2.80 9.30
C GLU A 211 5.59 1.39 8.84
N MET A 212 5.43 1.09 7.55
CA MET A 212 5.62 -0.27 7.07
C MET A 212 7.07 -0.76 7.24
N SER A 213 7.24 -1.95 7.79
CA SER A 213 8.56 -2.50 8.12
C SER A 213 9.12 -3.47 7.08
N ASP A 214 8.51 -3.61 5.90
CA ASP A 214 8.89 -4.63 4.90
C ASP A 214 10.09 -4.18 4.03
N PRO A 215 11.28 -4.81 4.17
CA PRO A 215 12.45 -4.44 3.37
C PRO A 215 12.26 -4.67 1.87
N SER A 216 11.40 -5.62 1.48
CA SER A 216 11.14 -5.93 0.08
C SER A 216 10.32 -4.84 -0.60
N LEU A 217 9.39 -4.22 0.13
CA LEU A 217 8.63 -3.06 -0.32
C LEU A 217 9.58 -1.90 -0.63
N TRP A 218 10.40 -1.54 0.35
CA TRP A 218 11.33 -0.41 0.25
C TRP A 218 12.33 -0.58 -0.89
N LYS A 219 12.96 -1.76 -1.01
CA LYS A 219 13.85 -2.08 -2.14
C LYS A 219 13.15 -2.02 -3.49
N THR A 220 11.87 -2.39 -3.54
CA THR A 220 11.08 -2.33 -4.77
C THR A 220 10.80 -0.88 -5.19
N LEU A 221 10.45 -0.02 -4.22
CA LEU A 221 10.24 1.41 -4.46
C LEU A 221 11.55 2.10 -4.91
N GLU A 222 12.67 1.81 -4.25
CA GLU A 222 14.00 2.29 -4.66
C GLU A 222 14.34 1.87 -6.08
N ARG A 223 14.13 0.58 -6.41
CA ARG A 223 14.38 0.05 -7.75
C ARG A 223 13.50 0.72 -8.80
N ALA A 224 12.21 0.88 -8.53
CA ALA A 224 11.29 1.55 -9.45
C ALA A 224 11.72 3.01 -9.70
N TRP A 225 12.08 3.72 -8.63
CA TRP A 225 12.58 5.09 -8.70
C TRP A 225 13.84 5.19 -9.55
N ALA A 226 14.83 4.33 -9.30
CA ALA A 226 16.11 4.33 -10.03
C ALA A 226 15.92 4.10 -11.54
N VAL A 227 15.04 3.16 -11.91
CA VAL A 227 14.70 2.90 -13.33
C VAL A 227 14.09 4.15 -13.97
N LEU A 228 13.09 4.76 -13.33
CA LEU A 228 12.40 5.92 -13.89
C LEU A 228 13.29 7.18 -13.99
N ILE A 229 14.22 7.37 -13.04
CA ILE A 229 15.20 8.46 -13.09
C ILE A 229 16.20 8.24 -14.24
N ALA A 230 16.64 7.01 -14.47
CA ALA A 230 17.52 6.70 -15.60
C ALA A 230 16.81 6.99 -16.94
N ASP A 231 15.56 6.53 -17.10
CA ASP A 231 14.74 6.81 -18.28
C ASP A 231 14.53 8.33 -18.47
N LEU A 232 14.26 9.07 -17.39
CA LEU A 232 14.10 10.52 -17.44
C LEU A 232 15.37 11.24 -17.90
N GLN A 233 16.54 10.80 -17.43
CA GLN A 233 17.82 11.38 -17.86
C GLN A 233 18.10 11.10 -19.33
N GLU A 234 17.76 9.91 -19.82
CA GLU A 234 17.89 9.58 -21.25
C GLU A 234 16.98 10.45 -22.12
N GLU A 235 15.71 10.63 -21.73
CA GLU A 235 14.76 11.46 -22.48
C GLU A 235 15.18 12.94 -22.49
N VAL A 236 15.63 13.49 -21.35
CA VAL A 236 16.14 14.87 -21.29
C VAL A 236 17.38 15.06 -22.17
N ALA A 237 18.28 14.06 -22.23
CA ALA A 237 19.45 14.10 -23.09
C ALA A 237 19.12 13.98 -24.60
N ARG A 238 17.93 13.50 -24.95
CA ARG A 238 17.45 13.33 -26.33
C ARG A 238 16.82 14.61 -26.91
N GLU A 239 16.41 15.57 -26.07
CA GLU A 239 15.80 16.84 -26.51
C GLU A 239 16.72 17.98 -27.05
N PRO A 240 18.08 17.96 -27.03
CA PRO A 240 18.87 19.16 -27.37
C PRO A 240 18.97 19.52 -28.86
N SER A 241 18.39 18.77 -29.80
CA SER A 241 18.64 18.93 -31.25
C SER A 241 17.49 19.52 -32.09
N SER A 242 16.37 19.92 -31.50
CA SER A 242 15.21 20.45 -32.26
C SER A 242 15.05 21.97 -32.29
N ARG A 243 16.00 22.75 -31.73
CA ARG A 243 15.87 24.23 -31.62
C ARG A 243 16.94 25.07 -32.33
N GLU A 244 18.01 24.49 -32.87
CA GLU A 244 18.98 25.23 -33.68
C GLU A 244 18.62 25.15 -35.16
N GLY A 245 17.62 25.93 -35.56
CA GLY A 245 17.12 25.96 -36.94
C GLY A 245 16.26 27.19 -37.23
N HIS A 246 16.62 28.35 -36.68
CA HIS A 246 16.04 29.62 -37.11
C HIS A 246 17.10 30.72 -37.03
N GLU A 247 17.93 30.77 -38.07
CA GLU A 247 18.74 31.94 -38.40
C GLU A 247 17.97 32.71 -39.50
N PRO A 248 17.35 33.86 -39.20
CA PRO A 248 16.88 34.75 -40.24
C PRO A 248 18.03 35.68 -40.66
N VAL A 249 18.19 35.74 -41.98
CA VAL A 249 19.07 36.57 -42.81
C VAL A 249 18.98 38.06 -42.50
#